data_AF-O62500-F1
#
_entry.id   AF-O62500-F1
#
_cell.length_a   1.000
_cell.length_b   1.000
_cell.length_c   1.000
_cell.angle_alpha   90.00
_cell.angle_beta   90.00
_cell.angle_gamma   90.00
#
_symmetry.space_group_name_H-M   'P 1'
#
loop_
_entity.id
_entity.type
_entity.pdbx_description
1 polymer ?
#
loop_
_entity_poly.entity_id
_entity_poly.type
_entity_poly.pdbx_seq_one_letter_code
_entity_poly.pdbx_strand_id
1 'polypeptide(L)'
;MCTWRDSYFESVEFYKQSTHILSSIQCPVNIFATYILLFKTPSSMSKVKFSMLVMHFTFVWLDVYLSILSIPYLLYSACLGRALGVLDYFQVPIPVQIYFGITSLLVTAVAVLLFFEERYNRLLRRDADTQSRFIKRIVYFAINYTVAFIDMLPIILNADNSKNSREKVESTFPCIPASIVYSPDLYLLTENRMTTALLLLGYMAFTSCQILFFFTSTLLYLFNTKSMSPKTSKMQKQLFKALCVQVTVPFVVVLVPCFYLNVSSALEHFDMIFINIALLILQCHGLVSTLTTLWVHKPYREATLNLILFKNYNLKVLPSIERIVTL
;
A
#
# COMPACT_ATOMS: atom_id res chain seq x y z
N MET A 1 25.94 6.59 11.46
CA MET A 1 26.28 5.20 11.89
C MET A 1 26.06 4.31 10.68
N CYS A 2 27.05 3.49 10.35
CA CYS A 2 27.02 2.60 9.18
C CYS A 2 27.32 1.19 9.68
N THR A 3 26.40 0.25 9.48
CA THR A 3 26.54 -1.13 9.95
C THR A 3 26.26 -2.12 8.83
N TRP A 4 27.23 -3.01 8.62
CA TRP A 4 27.12 -4.19 7.76
C TRP A 4 27.74 -5.35 8.56
N ARG A 5 27.00 -6.45 8.75
CA ARG A 5 27.38 -7.56 9.63
C ARG A 5 27.80 -8.81 8.88
N ASP A 6 27.66 -8.81 7.56
CA ASP A 6 27.84 -9.97 6.70
C ASP A 6 26.95 -11.15 7.11
N SER A 7 25.71 -10.83 7.53
CA SER A 7 24.75 -11.84 7.98
C SER A 7 23.81 -12.29 6.87
N TYR A 8 23.26 -13.50 6.99
CA TYR A 8 22.23 -13.99 6.08
C TYR A 8 21.02 -13.03 5.96
N PHE A 9 20.63 -12.33 7.04
CA PHE A 9 19.52 -11.36 7.01
C PHE A 9 19.80 -10.10 6.17
N GLU A 10 21.06 -9.85 5.83
CA GLU A 10 21.48 -8.77 4.94
C GLU A 10 21.53 -9.23 3.48
N SER A 11 21.58 -10.55 3.26
CA SER A 11 21.77 -11.16 1.94
C SER A 11 20.58 -10.96 1.00
N VAL A 12 20.89 -11.10 -0.29
CA VAL A 12 19.92 -11.04 -1.39
C VAL A 12 19.04 -12.27 -1.37
N GLU A 13 19.62 -13.41 -1.01
CA GLU A 13 18.98 -14.71 -0.91
C GLU A 13 17.85 -14.66 0.13
N PHE A 14 18.14 -14.13 1.33
CA PHE A 14 17.14 -13.95 2.38
C PHE A 14 15.99 -13.05 1.92
N TYR A 15 16.32 -11.89 1.35
CA TYR A 15 15.32 -10.93 0.92
C TYR A 15 14.42 -11.51 -0.17
N LYS A 16 15.01 -12.11 -1.21
CA LYS A 16 14.29 -12.74 -2.32
C LYS A 16 13.40 -13.89 -1.84
N GLN A 17 13.91 -14.77 -0.97
CA GLN A 17 13.14 -15.87 -0.42
C GLN A 17 11.95 -15.39 0.42
N SER A 18 12.18 -14.40 1.28
CA SER A 18 11.13 -13.79 2.12
C SER A 18 10.01 -13.19 1.26
N THR A 19 10.39 -12.49 0.19
CA THR A 19 9.46 -11.90 -0.76
C THR A 19 8.66 -12.95 -1.55
N HIS A 20 9.28 -14.07 -1.96
CA HIS A 20 8.55 -15.18 -2.59
C HIS A 20 7.59 -15.89 -1.64
N ILE A 21 7.96 -16.07 -0.37
CA ILE A 21 7.06 -16.61 0.65
C ILE A 21 5.86 -15.67 0.81
N LEU A 22 6.09 -14.37 0.91
CA LEU A 22 5.04 -13.38 1.04
C LEU A 22 4.08 -13.38 -0.17
N SER A 23 4.60 -13.41 -1.39
CA SER A 23 3.77 -13.43 -2.60
C SER A 23 2.94 -14.71 -2.72
N SER A 24 3.48 -15.86 -2.30
CA SER A 24 2.75 -17.13 -2.28
C SER A 24 1.49 -17.09 -1.41
N ILE A 25 1.47 -16.24 -0.37
CA ILE A 25 0.33 -16.01 0.52
C ILE A 25 -0.55 -14.87 -0.02
N GLN A 26 0.05 -13.77 -0.47
CA GLN A 26 -0.67 -12.60 -0.97
C GLN A 26 -1.53 -12.93 -2.18
N CYS A 27 -1.02 -13.66 -3.17
CA CYS A 27 -1.76 -13.98 -4.39
C CYS A 27 -3.13 -14.64 -4.11
N PRO A 28 -3.22 -15.78 -3.39
CA PRO A 28 -4.51 -16.41 -3.12
C PRO A 28 -5.42 -15.55 -2.24
N VAL A 29 -4.87 -14.85 -1.24
CA VAL A 29 -5.66 -13.96 -0.37
C VAL A 29 -6.25 -12.78 -1.16
N ASN A 30 -5.47 -12.18 -2.05
CA ASN A 30 -5.89 -11.05 -2.89
C ASN A 30 -6.92 -11.49 -3.94
N ILE A 31 -6.76 -12.67 -4.57
CA ILE A 31 -7.77 -13.24 -5.48
C ILE A 31 -9.09 -13.49 -4.74
N PHE A 32 -9.01 -14.13 -3.56
CA PHE A 32 -10.19 -14.41 -2.74
C PHE A 32 -10.90 -13.13 -2.31
N ALA A 33 -10.15 -12.14 -1.83
CA ALA A 33 -10.73 -10.85 -1.45
C ALA A 33 -11.35 -10.11 -2.64
N THR A 34 -10.72 -10.16 -3.81
CA THR A 34 -11.27 -9.59 -5.04
C THR A 34 -12.65 -10.19 -5.34
N TYR A 35 -12.80 -11.51 -5.23
CA TYR A 35 -14.09 -12.18 -5.36
C TYR A 35 -15.12 -11.66 -4.32
N ILE A 36 -14.73 -11.57 -3.04
CA ILE A 36 -15.62 -11.07 -1.98
C ILE A 36 -16.06 -9.62 -2.27
N LEU A 37 -15.14 -8.73 -2.62
CA LEU A 37 -15.46 -7.32 -2.89
C LEU A 37 -16.34 -7.16 -4.14
N LEU A 38 -16.11 -7.94 -5.20
CA LEU A 38 -16.91 -7.86 -6.42
C LEU A 38 -18.32 -8.43 -6.23
N PHE A 39 -18.45 -9.59 -5.58
CA PHE A 39 -19.68 -10.37 -5.60
C PHE A 39 -20.43 -10.44 -4.27
N LYS A 40 -19.81 -10.05 -3.14
CA LYS A 40 -20.41 -10.11 -1.81
C LYS A 40 -20.59 -8.73 -1.15
N THR A 41 -20.27 -7.64 -1.86
CA THR A 41 -20.60 -6.28 -1.42
C THR A 41 -22.11 -6.02 -1.48
N PRO A 42 -22.78 -5.74 -0.34
CA PRO A 42 -24.22 -5.52 -0.32
C PRO A 42 -24.59 -4.16 -0.93
N SER A 43 -25.86 -4.01 -1.33
CA SER A 43 -26.40 -2.78 -1.91
C SER A 43 -26.29 -1.56 -0.98
N SER A 44 -26.29 -1.77 0.34
CA SER A 44 -26.06 -0.73 1.35
C SER A 44 -24.66 -0.11 1.29
N MET A 45 -23.70 -0.82 0.72
CA MET A 45 -22.32 -0.37 0.48
C MET A 45 -22.06 -0.06 -1.01
N SER A 46 -23.09 0.00 -1.85
CA SER A 46 -22.92 0.24 -3.29
C SER A 46 -22.19 1.56 -3.59
N LYS A 47 -22.55 2.64 -2.88
CA LYS A 47 -22.01 3.99 -3.09
C LYS A 47 -20.50 4.13 -2.85
N VAL A 48 -19.87 3.16 -2.19
CA VAL A 48 -18.45 3.20 -1.81
C VAL A 48 -17.65 2.04 -2.35
N LYS A 49 -18.34 1.10 -2.99
CA LYS A 49 -17.75 -0.08 -3.59
C LYS A 49 -16.65 0.32 -4.56
N PHE A 50 -16.86 1.39 -5.32
CA PHE A 50 -15.86 1.93 -6.25
C PHE A 50 -14.55 2.29 -5.55
N SER A 51 -14.58 3.13 -4.51
CA SER A 51 -13.36 3.53 -3.82
C SER A 51 -12.70 2.37 -3.07
N MET A 52 -13.48 1.43 -2.53
CA MET A 52 -12.95 0.18 -1.94
C MET A 52 -12.22 -0.67 -2.97
N LEU A 53 -12.80 -0.84 -4.17
CA LEU A 53 -12.20 -1.61 -5.26
C LEU A 53 -10.95 -0.94 -5.81
N VAL A 54 -10.97 0.39 -6.01
CA VAL A 54 -9.78 1.12 -6.46
C VAL A 54 -8.63 0.94 -5.46
N MET A 55 -8.87 1.17 -4.17
CA MET A 55 -7.87 0.96 -3.14
C MET A 55 -7.35 -0.49 -3.11
N HIS A 56 -8.26 -1.47 -3.15
CA HIS A 56 -7.90 -2.88 -3.20
C HIS A 56 -7.03 -3.20 -4.40
N PHE A 57 -7.45 -2.84 -5.61
CA PHE A 57 -6.68 -3.13 -6.83
C PHE A 57 -5.35 -2.39 -6.88
N THR A 58 -5.26 -1.16 -6.35
CA THR A 58 -4.00 -0.44 -6.23
C THR A 58 -3.02 -1.15 -5.29
N PHE A 59 -3.50 -1.69 -4.17
CA PHE A 59 -2.65 -2.46 -3.24
C PHE A 59 -2.24 -3.80 -3.83
N VAL A 60 -3.16 -4.52 -4.50
CA VAL A 60 -2.84 -5.75 -5.22
C VAL A 60 -1.79 -5.50 -6.31
N TRP A 61 -1.91 -4.40 -7.05
CA TRP A 61 -0.90 -4.00 -8.03
C TRP A 61 0.46 -3.80 -7.37
N LEU A 62 0.52 -3.05 -6.27
CA LEU A 62 1.79 -2.81 -5.58
C LEU A 62 2.38 -4.10 -5.01
N ASP A 63 1.56 -4.97 -4.40
CA ASP A 63 1.99 -6.28 -3.90
C ASP A 63 2.63 -7.09 -5.02
N VAL A 64 1.95 -7.25 -6.16
CA VAL A 64 2.48 -7.98 -7.32
C VAL A 64 3.74 -7.31 -7.86
N TYR A 65 3.76 -5.99 -7.92
CA TYR A 65 4.90 -5.24 -8.43
C TYR A 65 6.15 -5.46 -7.57
N LEU A 66 6.03 -5.26 -6.26
CA LEU A 66 7.17 -5.38 -5.34
C LEU A 66 7.58 -6.83 -5.10
N SER A 67 6.65 -7.79 -5.14
CA SER A 67 6.94 -9.17 -4.75
C SER A 67 7.17 -10.17 -5.89
N ILE A 68 6.80 -9.81 -7.12
CA ILE A 68 6.92 -10.68 -8.29
C ILE A 68 7.66 -9.96 -9.42
N LEU A 69 7.19 -8.77 -9.81
CA LEU A 69 7.68 -8.11 -11.01
C LEU A 69 9.08 -7.54 -10.82
N SER A 70 9.29 -6.69 -9.82
CA SER A 70 10.58 -6.00 -9.62
C SER A 70 11.44 -6.66 -8.55
N ILE A 71 10.87 -7.08 -7.42
CA ILE A 71 11.62 -7.57 -6.23
C ILE A 71 12.81 -6.65 -5.93
N PRO A 72 12.55 -5.40 -5.51
CA PRO A 72 13.59 -4.39 -5.34
C PRO A 72 14.41 -4.69 -4.08
N TYR A 73 15.69 -5.01 -4.23
CA TYR A 73 16.65 -5.12 -3.14
C TYR A 73 17.41 -3.80 -3.04
N LEU A 74 17.16 -3.06 -1.96
CA LEU A 74 17.58 -1.68 -1.82
C LEU A 74 18.50 -1.51 -0.61
N LEU A 75 19.69 -0.97 -0.85
CA LEU A 75 20.51 -0.33 0.16
C LEU A 75 19.98 1.09 0.33
N TYR A 76 18.77 1.18 0.90
CA TYR A 76 17.90 2.36 0.78
C TYR A 76 18.59 3.67 1.20
N SER A 77 19.26 3.69 2.36
CA SER A 77 19.95 4.90 2.84
C SER A 77 21.11 5.34 1.94
N ALA A 78 21.70 4.42 1.19
CA ALA A 78 22.74 4.71 0.21
C ALA A 78 22.17 5.05 -1.18
N CYS A 79 20.84 5.02 -1.35
CA CYS A 79 20.16 5.18 -2.64
C CYS A 79 20.67 4.23 -3.73
N LEU A 80 21.18 3.07 -3.34
CA LEU A 80 21.63 1.99 -4.22
C LEU A 80 20.57 0.88 -4.24
N GLY A 81 20.34 0.27 -5.40
CA GLY A 81 19.42 -0.86 -5.47
C GLY A 81 19.48 -1.63 -6.77
N ARG A 82 18.95 -2.84 -6.74
CA ARG A 82 18.79 -3.71 -7.91
C ARG A 82 17.44 -4.40 -7.91
N ALA A 83 17.01 -4.84 -9.09
CA ALA A 83 15.81 -5.66 -9.25
C ALA A 83 16.19 -7.14 -9.24
N LEU A 84 15.28 -8.00 -8.76
CA LEU A 84 15.48 -9.46 -8.68
C LEU A 84 14.29 -10.25 -9.22
N GLY A 85 13.28 -9.55 -9.75
CA GLY A 85 12.00 -10.11 -10.18
C GLY A 85 11.91 -10.43 -11.67
N VAL A 86 10.69 -10.71 -12.12
CA VAL A 86 10.41 -11.09 -13.52
C VAL A 86 10.84 -10.02 -14.53
N LEU A 87 10.75 -8.74 -14.19
CA LEU A 87 11.17 -7.65 -15.08
C LEU A 87 12.68 -7.63 -15.31
N ASP A 88 13.47 -8.05 -14.32
CA ASP A 88 14.92 -8.20 -14.45
C ASP A 88 15.27 -9.35 -15.42
N TYR A 89 14.53 -10.47 -15.35
CA TYR A 89 14.66 -11.57 -16.32
C TYR A 89 14.40 -11.12 -17.77
N PHE A 90 13.46 -10.20 -17.97
CA PHE A 90 13.20 -9.59 -19.28
C PHE A 90 14.10 -8.38 -19.60
N GLN A 91 15.14 -8.14 -18.79
CA GLN A 91 16.11 -7.05 -18.98
C GLN A 91 15.48 -5.66 -19.04
N VAL A 92 14.36 -5.47 -18.33
CA VAL A 92 13.74 -4.14 -18.21
C VAL A 92 14.69 -3.21 -17.44
N PRO A 93 15.04 -2.03 -17.97
CA PRO A 93 16.02 -1.15 -17.34
C PRO A 93 15.67 -0.81 -15.89
N ILE A 94 16.66 -0.92 -14.99
CA ILE A 94 16.52 -0.60 -13.55
C ILE A 94 15.90 0.79 -13.29
N PRO A 95 16.30 1.89 -13.96
CA PRO A 95 15.65 3.19 -13.72
C PRO A 95 14.15 3.19 -14.02
N VAL A 96 13.71 2.43 -15.03
CA VAL A 96 12.29 2.25 -15.36
C VAL A 96 11.60 1.49 -14.23
N GLN A 97 12.21 0.42 -13.72
CA GLN A 97 11.67 -0.34 -12.60
C GLN A 97 11.58 0.48 -11.30
N ILE A 98 12.58 1.33 -11.02
CA ILE A 98 12.56 2.22 -9.85
C ILE A 98 11.45 3.26 -10.01
N TYR A 99 11.31 3.87 -11.18
CA TYR A 99 10.24 4.84 -11.45
C TYR A 99 8.86 4.23 -11.19
N PHE A 100 8.55 3.10 -11.84
CA PHE A 100 7.26 2.45 -11.67
C PHE A 100 7.05 1.97 -10.23
N GLY A 101 8.08 1.50 -9.55
CA GLY A 101 7.99 1.08 -8.15
C GLY A 101 7.62 2.21 -7.20
N ILE A 102 8.36 3.33 -7.28
CA ILE A 102 8.08 4.48 -6.41
C ILE A 102 6.73 5.11 -6.77
N THR A 103 6.44 5.35 -8.04
CA THR A 103 5.15 5.90 -8.45
C THR A 103 3.99 5.01 -8.03
N SER A 104 4.13 3.68 -8.10
CA SER A 104 3.11 2.74 -7.59
C SER A 104 2.89 2.90 -6.09
N LEU A 105 3.97 3.06 -5.30
CA LEU A 105 3.87 3.34 -3.88
C LEU A 105 3.17 4.68 -3.61
N LEU A 106 3.51 5.76 -4.32
CA LEU A 106 2.85 7.07 -4.15
C LEU A 106 1.36 7.01 -4.52
N VAL A 107 1.01 6.29 -5.58
CA VAL A 107 -0.39 6.08 -6.01
C VAL A 107 -1.24 5.39 -4.93
N THR A 108 -0.66 4.54 -4.08
CA THR A 108 -1.41 3.95 -2.94
C THR A 108 -1.99 5.02 -2.02
N ALA A 109 -1.26 6.12 -1.78
CA ALA A 109 -1.74 7.22 -0.94
C ALA A 109 -2.93 7.94 -1.60
N VAL A 110 -2.90 8.10 -2.93
CA VAL A 110 -4.03 8.68 -3.69
C VAL A 110 -5.26 7.78 -3.62
N ALA A 111 -5.09 6.45 -3.64
CA ALA A 111 -6.19 5.51 -3.50
C ALA A 111 -6.82 5.54 -2.09
N VAL A 112 -6.01 5.67 -1.05
CA VAL A 112 -6.48 5.90 0.33
C VAL A 112 -7.19 7.24 0.46
N LEU A 113 -6.67 8.28 -0.19
CA LEU A 113 -7.27 9.60 -0.21
C LEU A 113 -8.66 9.58 -0.87
N LEU A 114 -8.79 8.89 -2.02
CA LEU A 114 -10.08 8.64 -2.68
C LEU A 114 -11.06 7.93 -1.75
N PHE A 115 -10.56 6.98 -0.96
CA PHE A 115 -11.38 6.23 -0.02
C PHE A 115 -12.03 7.13 1.04
N PHE A 116 -11.27 8.04 1.66
CA PHE A 116 -11.81 8.98 2.65
C PHE A 116 -12.59 10.14 2.04
N GLU A 117 -12.15 10.67 0.90
CA GLU A 117 -12.83 11.77 0.19
C GLU A 117 -14.23 11.35 -0.28
N GLU A 118 -14.40 10.10 -0.75
CA GLU A 118 -15.71 9.55 -1.10
C GLU A 118 -16.64 9.57 0.11
N ARG A 119 -16.14 9.22 1.30
CA ARG A 119 -16.95 9.24 2.53
C ARG A 119 -17.35 10.63 2.96
N TYR A 120 -16.39 11.53 2.95
CA TYR A 120 -16.63 12.93 3.23
C TYR A 120 -17.72 13.49 2.31
N ASN A 121 -17.59 13.30 0.99
CA ASN A 121 -18.59 13.80 0.05
C ASN A 121 -19.97 13.21 0.30
N ARG A 122 -20.07 11.89 0.49
CA ARG A 122 -21.38 11.22 0.62
C ARG A 122 -22.13 11.56 1.90
N LEU A 123 -21.42 11.90 2.98
CA LEU A 123 -22.04 12.20 4.27
C LEU A 123 -22.24 13.69 4.50
N LEU A 124 -21.28 14.53 4.13
CA LEU A 124 -21.29 15.96 4.49
C LEU A 124 -21.84 16.84 3.37
N ARG A 125 -21.72 16.43 2.11
CA ARG A 125 -22.09 17.29 0.97
C ARG A 125 -23.49 16.98 0.46
N ARG A 126 -24.30 18.04 0.33
CA ARG A 126 -25.63 17.96 -0.31
C ARG A 126 -25.54 17.88 -1.83
N ASP A 127 -24.46 18.42 -2.41
CA ASP A 127 -24.19 18.46 -3.85
C ASP A 127 -23.38 17.24 -4.35
N ALA A 128 -23.27 16.18 -3.54
CA ALA A 128 -22.40 15.03 -3.81
C ALA A 128 -22.64 14.35 -5.17
N ASP A 129 -23.90 14.33 -5.62
CA ASP A 129 -24.35 13.69 -6.87
C ASP A 129 -24.45 14.67 -8.05
N THR A 130 -24.06 15.93 -7.88
CA THR A 130 -24.12 16.93 -8.96
C THR A 130 -22.96 16.78 -9.96
N GLN A 131 -23.21 17.11 -11.22
CA GLN A 131 -22.17 17.15 -12.26
C GLN A 131 -21.03 18.11 -11.91
N SER A 132 -21.35 19.27 -11.29
CA SER A 132 -20.33 20.22 -10.82
C SER A 132 -19.38 19.58 -9.81
N ARG A 133 -19.91 18.83 -8.84
CA ARG A 133 -19.07 18.12 -7.86
C ARG A 133 -18.25 17.03 -8.53
N PHE A 134 -18.82 16.26 -9.44
CA PHE A 134 -18.10 15.24 -10.19
C PHE A 134 -16.87 15.81 -10.92
N ILE A 135 -17.02 16.92 -11.65
CA ILE A 135 -15.91 17.59 -12.34
C ILE A 135 -14.83 18.05 -11.35
N LYS A 136 -15.24 18.67 -10.22
CA LYS A 136 -14.29 19.09 -9.17
C LYS A 136 -13.50 17.92 -8.59
N ARG A 137 -14.11 16.74 -8.47
CA ARG A 137 -13.42 15.51 -8.01
C ARG A 137 -12.40 15.04 -9.03
N ILE A 138 -12.76 15.03 -10.31
CA ILE A 138 -11.83 14.65 -11.39
C ILE A 138 -10.60 15.56 -11.35
N VAL A 139 -10.79 16.87 -11.31
CA VAL A 139 -9.66 17.83 -11.24
C VAL A 139 -8.81 17.59 -9.98
N TYR A 140 -9.45 17.41 -8.82
CA TYR A 140 -8.76 17.15 -7.56
C TYR A 140 -7.90 15.87 -7.60
N PHE A 141 -8.44 14.77 -8.11
CA PHE A 141 -7.67 13.53 -8.24
C PHE A 141 -6.63 13.60 -9.35
N ALA A 142 -6.92 14.27 -10.46
CA ALA A 142 -5.94 14.50 -11.52
C ALA A 142 -4.70 15.22 -10.97
N ILE A 143 -4.88 16.25 -10.13
CA ILE A 143 -3.76 16.93 -9.46
C ILE A 143 -2.98 15.95 -8.57
N ASN A 144 -3.65 15.20 -7.69
CA ASN A 144 -2.97 14.26 -6.78
C ASN A 144 -2.21 13.15 -7.53
N TYR A 145 -2.78 12.62 -8.62
CA TYR A 145 -2.09 11.68 -9.49
C TYR A 145 -0.91 12.33 -10.19
N THR A 146 -1.06 13.51 -10.79
CA THR A 146 0.03 14.24 -11.44
C THR A 146 1.20 14.47 -10.49
N VAL A 147 0.95 14.86 -9.24
CA VAL A 147 2.00 14.99 -8.22
C VAL A 147 2.71 13.66 -8.02
N ALA A 148 1.98 12.55 -7.83
CA ALA A 148 2.57 11.22 -7.66
C ALA A 148 3.43 10.74 -8.86
N PHE A 149 3.03 11.10 -10.08
CA PHE A 149 3.76 10.72 -11.31
C PHE A 149 5.00 11.59 -11.56
N ILE A 150 5.00 12.84 -11.09
CA ILE A 150 6.10 13.79 -11.31
C ILE A 150 7.12 13.79 -10.18
N ASP A 151 6.71 13.47 -8.94
CA ASP A 151 7.51 13.63 -7.71
C ASP A 151 8.97 13.15 -7.86
N MET A 152 9.17 11.94 -8.41
CA MET A 152 10.48 11.32 -8.56
C MET A 152 11.14 11.49 -9.94
N LEU A 153 10.46 12.08 -10.92
CA LEU A 153 11.03 12.25 -12.27
C LEU A 153 12.34 13.04 -12.24
N PRO A 154 12.48 14.18 -11.54
CA PRO A 154 13.74 14.92 -11.53
C PRO A 154 14.90 14.12 -10.95
N ILE A 155 14.66 13.29 -9.93
CA ILE A 155 15.70 12.48 -9.31
C ILE A 155 16.18 11.40 -10.27
N ILE A 156 15.26 10.69 -10.92
CA ILE A 156 15.60 9.60 -11.84
C ILE A 156 16.26 10.11 -13.11
N LEU A 157 15.81 11.26 -13.64
CA LEU A 157 16.39 11.86 -14.85
C LEU A 157 17.80 12.43 -14.63
N ASN A 158 18.16 12.77 -13.39
CA ASN A 158 19.48 13.31 -13.02
C ASN A 158 20.35 12.29 -12.29
N ALA A 159 19.98 11.00 -12.32
CA ALA A 159 20.74 9.95 -11.66
C ALA A 159 22.11 9.75 -12.35
N ASP A 160 23.19 9.94 -11.59
CA ASP A 160 24.56 9.69 -12.04
C ASP A 160 25.09 8.39 -11.45
N ASN A 161 25.55 7.50 -12.32
CA ASN A 161 26.12 6.20 -11.96
C ASN A 161 27.64 6.15 -12.23
N SER A 162 28.27 7.32 -12.39
CA SER A 162 29.71 7.46 -12.57
C SER A 162 30.51 6.84 -11.42
N LYS A 163 31.76 6.50 -11.72
CA LYS A 163 32.69 6.00 -10.69
C LYS A 163 32.85 6.99 -9.54
N ASN A 164 32.92 8.28 -9.86
CA ASN A 164 33.04 9.36 -8.87
C ASN A 164 31.84 9.38 -7.90
N SER A 165 30.62 9.20 -8.42
CA SER A 165 29.42 9.11 -7.58
C SER A 165 29.45 7.90 -6.65
N ARG A 166 29.97 6.76 -7.13
CA ARG A 166 30.14 5.55 -6.31
C ARG A 166 31.23 5.71 -5.24
N GLU A 167 32.34 6.37 -5.55
CA GLU A 167 33.40 6.71 -4.59
C GLU A 167 32.85 7.60 -3.46
N LYS A 168 31.92 8.52 -3.78
CA LYS A 168 31.23 9.32 -2.77
C LYS A 168 30.31 8.49 -1.88
N VAL A 169 29.64 7.48 -2.44
CA VAL A 169 28.82 6.54 -1.64
C VAL A 169 29.71 5.71 -0.72
N GLU A 170 30.82 5.18 -1.20
CA GLU A 170 31.80 4.42 -0.41
C GLU A 170 32.35 5.27 0.75
N SER A 171 32.74 6.51 0.50
CA SER A 171 33.22 7.41 1.55
C SER A 171 32.14 7.79 2.57
N THR A 172 30.87 7.89 2.17
CA THR A 172 29.75 8.14 3.09
C THR A 172 29.42 6.90 3.92
N PHE A 173 29.46 5.72 3.30
CA PHE A 173 29.04 4.45 3.88
C PHE A 173 30.18 3.41 3.82
N PRO A 174 31.29 3.62 4.57
CA PRO A 174 32.47 2.77 4.48
C PRO A 174 32.25 1.34 4.97
N CYS A 175 31.10 1.06 5.61
CA CYS A 175 30.73 -0.27 6.02
C CYS A 175 30.21 -1.15 4.87
N ILE A 176 29.74 -0.55 3.77
CA ILE A 176 29.24 -1.32 2.63
C ILE A 176 30.45 -1.88 1.87
N PRO A 177 30.53 -3.20 1.63
CA PRO A 177 31.63 -3.78 0.88
C PRO A 177 31.79 -3.13 -0.50
N ALA A 178 33.03 -2.80 -0.88
CA ALA A 178 33.34 -2.20 -2.18
C ALA A 178 32.85 -3.06 -3.35
N SER A 179 32.87 -4.38 -3.21
CA SER A 179 32.31 -5.31 -4.21
C SER A 179 30.82 -5.07 -4.50
N ILE A 180 30.06 -4.56 -3.53
CA ILE A 180 28.64 -4.21 -3.68
C ILE A 180 28.51 -2.80 -4.23
N VAL A 181 29.25 -1.82 -3.68
CA VAL A 181 29.19 -0.42 -4.13
C VAL A 181 29.52 -0.28 -5.61
N TYR A 182 30.50 -1.04 -6.10
CA TYR A 182 30.93 -1.03 -7.51
C TYR A 182 30.28 -2.12 -8.37
N SER A 183 29.29 -2.84 -7.82
CA SER A 183 28.56 -3.85 -8.61
C SER A 183 27.81 -3.17 -9.77
N PRO A 184 27.97 -3.67 -11.01
CA PRO A 184 27.28 -3.11 -12.18
C PRO A 184 25.75 -3.32 -12.12
N ASP A 185 25.28 -4.30 -11.33
CA ASP A 185 23.86 -4.62 -11.19
C ASP A 185 23.15 -3.68 -10.22
N LEU A 186 23.88 -2.95 -9.37
CA LEU A 186 23.31 -1.96 -8.47
C LEU A 186 23.27 -0.60 -9.16
N TYR A 187 22.10 0.01 -9.17
CA TYR A 187 21.86 1.34 -9.68
C TYR A 187 21.87 2.37 -8.54
N LEU A 188 22.63 3.44 -8.73
CA LEU A 188 22.64 4.62 -7.87
C LEU A 188 21.55 5.58 -8.33
N LEU A 189 20.55 5.81 -7.49
CA LEU A 189 19.45 6.73 -7.76
C LEU A 189 19.86 8.19 -7.61
N THR A 190 20.61 8.51 -6.56
CA THR A 190 21.08 9.87 -6.31
C THR A 190 22.20 9.92 -5.28
N GLU A 191 23.04 10.96 -5.37
CA GLU A 191 23.93 11.34 -4.27
C GLU A 191 23.22 12.21 -3.23
N ASN A 192 22.18 12.94 -3.61
CA ASN A 192 21.48 13.89 -2.74
C ASN A 192 20.35 13.20 -1.97
N ARG A 193 20.75 12.36 -1.01
CA ARG A 193 19.89 11.58 -0.13
C ARG A 193 18.92 12.45 0.67
N MET A 194 19.40 13.60 1.18
CA MET A 194 18.60 14.53 1.98
C MET A 194 17.44 15.08 1.16
N THR A 195 17.69 15.60 -0.04
CA THR A 195 16.62 16.14 -0.89
C THR A 195 15.60 15.06 -1.27
N THR A 196 16.06 13.85 -1.62
CA THR A 196 15.16 12.74 -1.95
C THR A 196 14.29 12.32 -0.77
N ALA A 197 14.88 12.21 0.43
CA ALA A 197 14.12 11.91 1.64
C ALA A 197 13.10 13.01 1.97
N LEU A 198 13.47 14.29 1.83
CA LEU A 198 12.57 15.42 2.07
C LEU A 198 11.41 15.47 1.07
N LEU A 199 11.65 15.13 -0.20
CA LEU A 199 10.58 15.03 -1.21
C LEU A 199 9.57 13.94 -0.83
N LEU A 200 10.03 12.73 -0.53
CA LEU A 200 9.17 11.60 -0.14
C LEU A 200 8.45 11.86 1.19
N LEU A 201 9.13 12.45 2.19
CA LEU A 201 8.51 12.88 3.45
C LEU A 201 7.50 14.00 3.23
N GLY A 202 7.79 14.94 2.34
CA GLY A 202 6.89 16.00 1.92
C GLY A 202 5.61 15.45 1.27
N TYR A 203 5.74 14.46 0.38
CA TYR A 203 4.60 13.78 -0.23
C TYR A 203 3.76 13.02 0.81
N MET A 204 4.41 12.31 1.73
CA MET A 204 3.73 11.65 2.85
C MET A 204 2.97 12.65 3.72
N ALA A 205 3.56 13.79 4.05
CA ALA A 205 2.89 14.85 4.80
C ALA A 205 1.71 15.46 4.01
N PHE A 206 1.92 15.76 2.74
CA PHE A 206 0.90 16.30 1.83
C PHE A 206 -0.35 15.40 1.75
N THR A 207 -0.16 14.10 1.56
CA THR A 207 -1.27 13.14 1.49
C THR A 207 -1.90 12.89 2.87
N SER A 208 -1.09 12.78 3.93
CA SER A 208 -1.56 12.59 5.31
C SER A 208 -2.42 13.75 5.80
N CYS A 209 -2.04 15.00 5.52
CA CYS A 209 -2.84 16.18 5.88
C CYS A 209 -4.24 16.15 5.26
N GLN A 210 -4.35 15.74 3.98
CA GLN A 210 -5.63 15.63 3.30
C GLN A 210 -6.48 14.47 3.85
N ILE A 211 -5.86 13.31 4.11
CA ILE A 211 -6.52 12.17 4.74
C ILE A 211 -7.07 12.55 6.11
N LEU A 212 -6.26 13.21 6.95
CA LEU A 212 -6.65 13.66 8.29
C LEU A 212 -7.78 14.69 8.24
N PHE A 213 -7.78 15.59 7.25
CA PHE A 213 -8.88 16.54 7.03
C PHE A 213 -10.20 15.82 6.76
N PHE A 214 -10.23 14.90 5.79
CA PHE A 214 -11.46 14.17 5.45
C PHE A 214 -11.92 13.25 6.58
N PHE A 215 -10.98 12.57 7.23
CA PHE A 215 -11.24 11.71 8.38
C PHE A 215 -11.88 12.49 9.52
N THR A 216 -11.24 13.58 9.96
CA THR A 216 -11.69 14.38 11.12
C THR A 216 -13.02 15.04 10.82
N SER A 217 -13.20 15.61 9.63
CA SER A 217 -14.47 16.21 9.22
C SER A 217 -15.61 15.19 9.22
N THR A 218 -15.34 13.97 8.73
CA THR A 218 -16.34 12.90 8.71
C THR A 218 -16.67 12.40 10.12
N LEU A 219 -15.67 12.26 10.99
CA LEU A 219 -15.86 11.93 12.40
C LEU A 219 -16.76 12.96 13.10
N LEU A 220 -16.41 14.25 13.01
CA LEU A 220 -17.14 15.33 13.66
C LEU A 220 -18.61 15.37 13.19
N TYR A 221 -18.87 15.18 11.91
CA TYR A 221 -20.23 15.08 11.38
C TYR A 221 -21.03 13.93 12.02
N LEU A 222 -20.42 12.74 12.11
CA LEU A 222 -21.09 11.56 12.68
C LEU A 222 -21.37 11.70 14.18
N PHE A 223 -20.54 12.43 14.92
CA PHE A 223 -20.77 12.70 16.34
C PHE A 223 -21.85 13.76 16.57
N ASN A 224 -21.92 14.80 15.74
CA ASN A 224 -22.78 15.96 15.97
C ASN A 224 -24.16 15.87 15.32
N THR A 225 -24.37 14.97 14.35
CA THR A 225 -25.65 14.88 13.63
C THR A 225 -26.75 14.23 14.48
N LYS A 226 -27.70 15.05 14.97
CA LYS A 226 -28.91 14.63 15.71
C LYS A 226 -30.12 14.30 14.83
N SER A 227 -30.13 14.74 13.57
CA SER A 227 -31.28 14.63 12.66
C SER A 227 -31.54 13.21 12.12
N MET A 228 -30.65 12.27 12.39
CA MET A 228 -30.79 10.89 11.91
C MET A 228 -31.52 10.03 12.93
N SER A 229 -32.35 9.10 12.44
CA SER A 229 -32.96 8.10 13.31
C SER A 229 -31.87 7.35 14.10
N PRO A 230 -32.15 6.92 15.36
CA PRO A 230 -31.18 6.22 16.18
C PRO A 230 -30.58 4.99 15.47
N LYS A 231 -31.40 4.26 14.71
CA LYS A 231 -30.99 3.09 13.93
C LYS A 231 -30.02 3.44 12.82
N THR A 232 -30.31 4.46 12.01
CA THR A 232 -29.44 4.86 10.89
C THR A 232 -28.14 5.47 11.40
N SER A 233 -28.19 6.29 12.45
CA SER A 233 -26.99 6.86 13.09
C SER A 233 -26.07 5.76 13.61
N LYS A 234 -26.62 4.74 14.29
CA LYS A 234 -25.86 3.57 14.75
C LYS A 234 -25.19 2.82 13.60
N MET A 235 -25.90 2.57 12.50
CA MET A 235 -25.33 1.88 11.33
C MET A 235 -24.20 2.67 10.66
N GLN A 236 -24.36 3.99 10.47
CA GLN A 236 -23.31 4.83 9.89
C GLN A 236 -22.06 4.89 10.77
N LYS A 237 -22.23 5.03 12.09
CA LYS A 237 -21.10 5.02 13.05
C LYS A 237 -20.35 3.68 13.02
N GLN A 238 -21.07 2.56 12.96
CA GLN A 238 -20.45 1.23 12.86
C GLN A 238 -19.70 1.07 11.54
N LEU A 239 -20.30 1.46 10.41
CA LEU A 239 -19.64 1.44 9.11
C LEU A 239 -18.39 2.32 9.11
N PHE A 240 -18.49 3.55 9.61
CA PHE A 240 -17.35 4.46 9.64
C PHE A 240 -16.21 3.93 10.53
N LYS A 241 -16.52 3.39 11.71
CA LYS A 241 -15.52 2.73 12.57
C LYS A 241 -14.82 1.59 11.82
N ALA A 242 -15.59 0.76 11.13
CA ALA A 242 -15.06 -0.34 10.33
C ALA A 242 -14.07 0.17 9.26
N LEU A 243 -14.41 1.26 8.59
CA LEU A 243 -13.56 1.88 7.58
C LEU A 243 -12.29 2.52 8.13
N CYS A 244 -12.37 3.13 9.31
CA CYS A 244 -11.20 3.68 9.98
C CYS A 244 -10.20 2.56 10.25
N VAL A 245 -10.66 1.44 10.82
CA VAL A 245 -9.79 0.28 11.08
C VAL A 245 -9.23 -0.27 9.76
N GLN A 246 -10.06 -0.40 8.72
CA GLN A 246 -9.63 -0.88 7.40
C GLN A 246 -8.44 -0.11 6.82
N VAL A 247 -8.37 1.21 7.07
CA VAL A 247 -7.32 2.06 6.50
C VAL A 247 -6.19 2.33 7.49
N THR A 248 -6.49 2.61 8.75
CA THR A 248 -5.47 2.94 9.75
C THR A 248 -4.49 1.80 9.98
N VAL A 249 -4.97 0.54 10.01
CA VAL A 249 -4.10 -0.61 10.23
C VAL A 249 -3.03 -0.75 9.14
N PRO A 250 -3.36 -0.84 7.83
CA PRO A 250 -2.33 -0.88 6.79
C PRO A 250 -1.55 0.44 6.67
N PHE A 251 -2.15 1.59 6.98
CA PHE A 251 -1.43 2.86 6.96
C PHE A 251 -0.29 2.90 7.97
N VAL A 252 -0.48 2.37 9.19
CA VAL A 252 0.62 2.26 10.17
C VAL A 252 1.73 1.33 9.66
N VAL A 253 1.35 0.21 9.01
CA VAL A 253 2.30 -0.74 8.41
C VAL A 253 3.14 -0.09 7.30
N VAL A 254 2.62 0.92 6.60
CA VAL A 254 3.39 1.70 5.61
C VAL A 254 4.15 2.86 6.24
N LEU A 255 3.51 3.62 7.12
CA LEU A 255 4.05 4.86 7.68
C LEU A 255 5.34 4.64 8.45
N VAL A 256 5.37 3.62 9.32
CA VAL A 256 6.53 3.33 10.18
C VAL A 256 7.79 2.99 9.36
N PRO A 257 7.77 2.01 8.43
CA PRO A 257 8.95 1.70 7.63
C PRO A 257 9.32 2.86 6.68
N CYS A 258 8.36 3.52 6.04
CA CYS A 258 8.67 4.66 5.16
C CYS A 258 9.31 5.81 5.93
N PHE A 259 8.84 6.10 7.15
CA PHE A 259 9.46 7.12 8.00
C PHE A 259 10.89 6.71 8.39
N TYR A 260 11.08 5.48 8.86
CA TYR A 260 12.41 4.96 9.20
C TYR A 260 13.39 5.04 8.01
N LEU A 261 12.98 4.55 6.84
CA LEU A 261 13.81 4.51 5.64
C LEU A 261 14.23 5.92 5.19
N ASN A 262 13.29 6.86 5.13
CA ASN A 262 13.59 8.22 4.69
C ASN A 262 14.40 9.02 5.72
N VAL A 263 14.11 8.88 7.02
CA VAL A 263 14.92 9.54 8.07
C VAL A 263 16.33 8.95 8.11
N SER A 264 16.46 7.63 7.99
CA SER A 264 17.78 6.97 7.95
C SER A 264 18.59 7.41 6.73
N SER A 265 17.95 7.54 5.57
CA SER A 265 18.58 8.08 4.35
C SER A 265 19.00 9.53 4.53
N ALA A 266 18.14 10.38 5.09
CA ALA A 266 18.43 11.79 5.34
C ALA A 266 19.60 11.98 6.31
N LEU A 267 19.68 11.16 7.35
CA LEU A 267 20.72 11.22 8.38
C LEU A 267 21.97 10.37 8.05
N GLU A 268 22.02 9.78 6.85
CA GLU A 268 23.11 8.89 6.41
C GLU A 268 23.37 7.75 7.43
N HIS A 269 22.29 7.30 8.05
CA HIS A 269 22.27 6.12 8.91
C HIS A 269 22.00 4.89 8.06
N PHE A 270 22.93 3.93 8.10
CA PHE A 270 22.83 2.70 7.33
C PHE A 270 22.88 1.49 8.25
N ASP A 271 21.88 0.62 8.11
CA ASP A 271 21.82 -0.69 8.73
C ASP A 271 21.02 -1.62 7.82
N MET A 272 21.72 -2.57 7.17
CA MET A 272 21.11 -3.38 6.12
C MET A 272 20.01 -4.31 6.64
N ILE A 273 20.14 -4.83 7.87
CA ILE A 273 19.12 -5.67 8.48
C ILE A 273 17.82 -4.88 8.69
N PHE A 274 17.92 -3.69 9.29
CA PHE A 274 16.73 -2.88 9.53
C PHE A 274 16.10 -2.36 8.23
N ILE A 275 16.90 -2.03 7.21
CA ILE A 275 16.40 -1.68 5.88
C ILE A 275 15.61 -2.86 5.28
N ASN A 276 16.18 -4.06 5.27
CA ASN A 276 15.50 -5.27 4.76
C ASN A 276 14.20 -5.55 5.53
N ILE A 277 14.22 -5.47 6.87
CA ILE A 277 13.02 -5.65 7.70
C ILE A 277 11.97 -4.58 7.37
N ALA A 278 12.36 -3.31 7.25
CA ALA A 278 11.44 -2.22 6.93
C ALA A 278 10.78 -2.42 5.55
N LEU A 279 11.55 -2.83 4.54
CA LEU A 279 11.04 -3.14 3.19
C LEU A 279 10.11 -4.35 3.18
N LEU A 280 10.38 -5.39 3.99
CA LEU A 280 9.51 -6.55 4.13
C LEU A 280 8.21 -6.19 4.87
N ILE A 281 8.26 -5.37 5.92
CA ILE A 281 7.07 -4.85 6.60
C ILE A 281 6.23 -4.02 5.64
N LEU A 282 6.88 -3.14 4.86
CA LEU A 282 6.20 -2.35 3.83
C LEU A 282 5.47 -3.24 2.83
N GLN A 283 6.09 -4.32 2.36
CA GLN A 283 5.45 -5.27 1.43
C GLN A 283 4.27 -6.02 2.05
N CYS A 284 4.20 -6.18 3.37
CA CYS A 284 3.05 -6.80 4.05
C CYS A 284 1.79 -5.92 4.09
N HIS A 285 1.87 -4.63 3.72
CA HIS A 285 0.74 -3.69 3.85
C HIS A 285 -0.52 -4.15 3.10
N GLY A 286 -0.39 -4.68 1.88
CA GLY A 286 -1.51 -5.14 1.07
C GLY A 286 -2.21 -6.34 1.67
N LEU A 287 -1.43 -7.32 2.16
CA LEU A 287 -1.96 -8.47 2.91
C LEU A 287 -2.73 -8.01 4.15
N VAL A 288 -2.13 -7.13 4.95
CA VAL A 288 -2.76 -6.58 6.16
C VAL A 288 -4.04 -5.82 5.82
N SER A 289 -4.04 -5.02 4.75
CA SER A 289 -5.23 -4.30 4.29
C SER A 289 -6.34 -5.26 3.87
N THR A 290 -6.01 -6.29 3.09
CA THR A 290 -6.95 -7.30 2.62
C THR A 290 -7.58 -8.05 3.78
N LEU A 291 -6.77 -8.57 4.70
CA LEU A 291 -7.26 -9.29 5.88
C LEU A 291 -8.13 -8.40 6.77
N THR A 292 -7.71 -7.15 7.00
CA THR A 292 -8.50 -6.19 7.78
C THR A 292 -9.83 -5.89 7.09
N THR A 293 -9.84 -5.70 5.77
CA THR A 293 -11.06 -5.47 4.99
C THR A 293 -12.05 -6.63 5.15
N LEU A 294 -11.57 -7.87 4.98
CA LEU A 294 -12.40 -9.07 5.11
C LEU A 294 -12.93 -9.27 6.54
N TRP A 295 -12.13 -8.95 7.54
CA TRP A 295 -12.49 -9.16 8.94
C TRP A 295 -13.47 -8.11 9.48
N VAL A 296 -13.24 -6.84 9.16
CA VAL A 296 -13.89 -5.73 9.85
C VAL A 296 -15.32 -5.48 9.32
N HIS A 297 -15.56 -5.73 8.03
CA HIS A 297 -16.89 -5.60 7.45
C HIS A 297 -17.72 -6.86 7.67
N LYS A 298 -18.81 -6.74 8.44
CA LYS A 298 -19.75 -7.83 8.71
C LYS A 298 -20.12 -8.66 7.46
N PRO A 299 -20.58 -8.08 6.33
CA PRO A 299 -20.95 -8.89 5.16
C PRO A 299 -19.76 -9.65 4.56
N TYR A 300 -18.55 -9.11 4.60
CA TYR A 300 -17.35 -9.78 4.11
C TYR A 300 -16.89 -10.87 5.05
N ARG A 301 -16.93 -10.64 6.36
CA ARG A 301 -16.59 -11.65 7.37
C ARG A 301 -17.55 -12.83 7.31
N GLU A 302 -18.85 -12.57 7.22
CA GLU A 302 -19.86 -13.63 7.07
C GLU A 302 -19.67 -14.40 5.76
N ALA A 303 -19.45 -13.72 4.63
CA ALA A 303 -19.16 -14.40 3.37
C ALA A 303 -17.87 -15.22 3.42
N THR A 304 -16.83 -14.70 4.06
CA THR A 304 -15.53 -15.38 4.23
C THR A 304 -15.69 -16.64 5.06
N LEU A 305 -16.32 -16.54 6.23
CA LEU A 305 -16.59 -17.69 7.11
C LEU A 305 -17.49 -18.72 6.44
N ASN A 306 -18.51 -18.28 5.69
CA ASN A 306 -19.42 -19.19 4.99
C ASN A 306 -18.72 -19.99 3.88
N LEU A 307 -17.75 -19.39 3.17
CA LEU A 307 -17.00 -20.05 2.11
C LEU A 307 -15.89 -20.95 2.67
N ILE A 308 -15.15 -20.49 3.68
CA ILE A 308 -14.05 -21.27 4.27
C ILE A 308 -14.57 -22.44 5.12
N LEU A 309 -15.60 -22.22 5.93
CA LEU A 309 -16.14 -23.25 6.83
C LEU A 309 -17.20 -24.14 6.15
N PHE A 310 -17.47 -23.94 4.85
CA PHE A 310 -18.55 -24.61 4.09
C PHE A 310 -19.92 -24.62 4.81
N LYS A 311 -20.14 -23.67 5.74
CA LYS A 311 -21.23 -23.74 6.74
C LYS A 311 -22.62 -23.71 6.10
N ASN A 312 -22.74 -23.13 4.91
CA ASN A 312 -24.00 -23.10 4.15
C ASN A 312 -24.11 -24.18 3.05
N TYR A 313 -23.02 -24.88 2.70
CA TYR A 313 -23.13 -26.02 1.80
C TYR A 313 -23.75 -27.21 2.55
N ASN A 314 -23.35 -27.45 3.81
CA ASN A 314 -23.93 -28.52 4.62
C ASN A 314 -25.39 -28.27 5.05
N LEU A 315 -25.83 -27.01 5.18
CA LEU A 315 -27.24 -26.70 5.48
C LEU A 315 -28.15 -26.76 4.24
N LYS A 316 -27.62 -26.65 3.02
CA LYS A 316 -28.40 -26.84 1.78
C LYS A 316 -28.31 -28.25 1.21
N VAL A 317 -27.25 -29.00 1.56
CA VAL A 317 -27.06 -30.43 1.21
C VAL A 317 -27.65 -31.36 2.28
N LEU A 318 -28.47 -30.83 3.20
CA LEU A 318 -29.54 -31.62 3.80
C LEU A 318 -30.84 -31.39 3.01
N PRO A 319 -31.03 -31.97 1.81
CA PRO A 319 -32.34 -32.00 1.20
C PRO A 319 -33.23 -32.89 2.05
N SER A 320 -34.15 -32.29 2.79
CA SER A 320 -35.50 -32.81 3.02
C SER A 320 -35.64 -34.30 3.41
N ILE A 321 -34.73 -34.87 4.20
CA ILE A 321 -34.92 -36.21 4.77
C ILE A 321 -36.11 -36.22 5.76
N GLU A 322 -36.52 -35.06 6.27
CA GLU A 322 -37.78 -34.96 7.05
C GLU A 322 -39.07 -35.05 6.21
N ARG A 323 -39.03 -35.25 4.89
CA ARG A 323 -40.23 -35.62 4.12
C ARG A 323 -40.31 -37.11 3.73
N ILE A 324 -39.36 -37.95 4.17
CA ILE A 324 -39.43 -39.41 3.94
C ILE A 324 -39.80 -40.18 5.21
N VAL A 325 -40.05 -39.51 6.34
CA VAL A 325 -40.91 -40.09 7.38
C VAL A 325 -42.37 -39.83 6.99
N THR A 326 -42.82 -40.61 6.01
CA THR A 326 -44.13 -41.28 5.91
C THR A 326 -45.28 -40.60 6.68
N LEU A 327 -46.24 -39.97 5.99
CA LEU A 327 -47.47 -40.64 5.47
C LEU A 327 -48.12 -41.58 6.47
#